data_AF-R9LMY3-F1
#
_entry.id   AF-R9LMY3-F1
#
_cell.length_a   1.000
_cell.length_b   1.000
_cell.length_c   1.000
_cell.angle_alpha   90.00
_cell.angle_beta   90.00
_cell.angle_gamma   90.00
#
_symmetry.space_group_name_H-M   'P 1'
#
loop_
_entity.id
_entity.type
_entity.pdbx_description
1 polymer ?
#
loop_
_entity_poly.entity_id
_entity_poly.type
_entity_poly.pdbx_seq_one_letter_code
_entity_poly.pdbx_strand_id
1 'polypeptide(L)'
;MNQELKQSIDFTFELCEEVERKLQNYVTLQKPLRILLQAELMVYIMYLSDSDATIDVRESGFLLDYLGYDYSPKEIDAFLKNQKVELFPQTIPYCFQLFVKADNIMYLNSGNISLASYALYEIYEALGLELIAVDQNIDVQEYRDLTNYLNMLEAYMNRNLEAIKKRSVH
;
A
#
# COMPACT_ATOMS: atom_id res chain seq x y z
N MET A 1 3.50 -15.91 10.34
CA MET A 1 3.01 -15.56 9.00
C MET A 1 1.61 -16.10 8.78
N ASN A 2 0.66 -15.19 8.58
CA ASN A 2 -0.68 -15.42 8.09
C ASN A 2 -0.66 -15.75 6.59
N GLN A 3 -1.05 -16.98 6.24
CA GLN A 3 -1.01 -17.47 4.85
C GLN A 3 -2.05 -16.80 3.96
N GLU A 4 -3.22 -16.45 4.51
CA GLU A 4 -4.28 -15.79 3.75
C GLU A 4 -3.85 -14.39 3.34
N LEU A 5 -3.25 -13.62 4.26
CA LEU A 5 -2.67 -12.32 3.96
C LEU A 5 -1.58 -12.42 2.88
N LYS A 6 -0.69 -13.41 2.98
CA LYS A 6 0.36 -13.61 1.97
C LYS A 6 -0.23 -13.86 0.58
N GLN A 7 -1.26 -14.70 0.48
CA GLN A 7 -1.95 -14.98 -0.78
C GLN A 7 -2.63 -13.72 -1.33
N SER A 8 -3.26 -12.91 -0.48
CA SER A 8 -3.87 -11.63 -0.88
C SER A 8 -2.83 -10.67 -1.44
N ILE A 9 -1.65 -10.55 -0.80
CA ILE A 9 -0.55 -9.71 -1.29
C ILE A 9 -0.06 -10.20 -2.66
N ASP A 10 0.13 -11.51 -2.82
CA ASP A 10 0.55 -12.09 -4.11
C ASP A 10 -0.47 -11.82 -5.21
N PHE A 11 -1.76 -11.96 -4.90
CA PHE A 11 -2.83 -11.60 -5.83
C PHE A 11 -2.82 -10.10 -6.18
N THR A 12 -2.58 -9.22 -5.21
CA THR A 12 -2.46 -7.78 -5.48
C THR A 12 -1.25 -7.46 -6.36
N PHE A 13 -0.14 -8.21 -6.23
CA PHE A 13 0.99 -8.09 -7.14
C PHE A 13 0.69 -8.56 -8.56
N GLU A 14 -0.15 -9.58 -8.73
CA GLU A 14 -0.67 -9.98 -10.05
C GLU A 14 -1.63 -8.90 -10.60
N LEU A 15 -2.48 -8.33 -9.75
CA LEU A 15 -3.39 -7.25 -10.11
C LEU A 15 -2.65 -5.99 -10.62
N CYS A 16 -1.41 -5.76 -10.19
CA CYS A 16 -0.59 -4.68 -10.74
C CYS A 16 -0.44 -4.77 -12.27
N GLU A 17 -0.27 -5.97 -12.83
CA GLU A 17 -0.12 -6.14 -14.29
C GLU A 17 -1.40 -5.73 -15.03
N GLU A 18 -2.54 -6.04 -14.44
CA GLU A 18 -3.85 -5.67 -14.96
C GLU A 18 -4.09 -4.15 -14.91
N VAL A 19 -3.73 -3.52 -13.79
CA VAL A 19 -3.77 -2.06 -13.63
C VAL A 19 -2.85 -1.38 -14.64
N GLU A 20 -1.61 -1.86 -14.81
CA GLU A 20 -0.67 -1.35 -15.81
C GLU A 20 -1.24 -1.42 -17.23
N ARG A 21 -1.81 -2.57 -17.60
CA ARG A 21 -2.43 -2.78 -18.91
C ARG A 21 -3.56 -1.80 -19.18
N LYS A 22 -4.36 -1.45 -18.17
CA LYS A 22 -5.40 -0.41 -18.31
C LYS A 22 -4.81 0.99 -18.44
N LEU A 23 -3.67 1.25 -17.83
CA LEU A 23 -3.01 2.56 -17.81
C LEU A 23 -2.05 2.82 -18.97
N GLN A 24 -1.75 1.82 -19.81
CA GLN A 24 -0.70 1.89 -20.85
C GLN A 24 -0.78 3.13 -21.78
N ASN A 25 -1.98 3.68 -22.02
CA ASN A 25 -2.19 4.86 -22.87
C ASN A 25 -2.26 6.18 -22.09
N TYR A 26 -2.13 6.13 -20.76
CA TYR A 26 -2.37 7.27 -19.85
C TYR A 26 -1.18 7.58 -18.95
N VAL A 27 -0.28 6.62 -18.72
CA VAL A 27 0.88 6.73 -17.84
C VAL A 27 2.03 5.92 -18.42
N THR A 28 3.23 6.46 -18.35
CA THR A 28 4.47 5.73 -18.67
C THR A 28 5.21 5.46 -17.37
N LEU A 29 5.33 4.19 -16.99
CA LEU A 29 6.06 3.80 -15.79
C LEU A 29 7.54 3.55 -16.12
N GLN A 30 8.44 3.99 -15.24
CA GLN A 30 9.87 3.71 -15.37
C GLN A 30 10.26 2.32 -14.85
N LYS A 31 9.40 1.71 -14.02
CA LYS A 31 9.53 0.36 -13.47
C LYS A 31 8.15 -0.31 -13.46
N PRO A 32 8.07 -1.65 -13.47
CA PRO A 32 6.80 -2.34 -13.27
C PRO A 32 6.12 -1.86 -11.97
N LEU A 33 4.81 -1.65 -12.02
CA LEU A 33 3.96 -1.24 -10.91
C LEU A 33 4.07 -2.18 -9.73
N ARG A 34 4.21 -3.49 -9.98
CA ARG A 34 4.50 -4.47 -8.92
C ARG A 34 5.74 -4.09 -8.12
N ILE A 35 6.83 -3.72 -8.78
CA ILE A 35 8.10 -3.34 -8.13
C ILE A 35 7.96 -2.01 -7.37
N LEU A 36 7.19 -1.07 -7.93
CA LEU A 36 6.88 0.19 -7.26
C LEU A 36 6.05 -0.05 -5.99
N LEU A 37 5.02 -0.89 -6.08
CA LEU A 37 4.14 -1.21 -4.97
C LEU A 37 4.90 -1.95 -3.87
N GLN A 38 5.73 -2.94 -4.24
CA GLN A 38 6.57 -3.66 -3.28
C GLN A 38 7.45 -2.70 -2.47
N ALA A 39 8.06 -1.71 -3.14
CA ALA A 39 8.88 -0.69 -2.47
C ALA A 39 8.04 0.25 -1.58
N GLU A 40 6.85 0.68 -2.03
CA GLU A 40 5.95 1.51 -1.22
C GLU A 40 5.41 0.75 0.02
N LEU A 41 5.13 -0.55 -0.09
CA LEU A 41 4.74 -1.39 1.04
C LEU A 41 5.88 -1.56 2.04
N MET A 42 7.13 -1.64 1.57
CA MET A 42 8.28 -1.63 2.48
C MET A 42 8.38 -0.30 3.24
N VAL A 43 8.27 0.85 2.55
CA VAL A 43 8.28 2.16 3.24
C VAL A 43 7.11 2.28 4.22
N TYR A 44 5.95 1.75 3.87
CA TYR A 44 4.78 1.72 4.75
C TYR A 44 5.01 0.91 6.02
N ILE A 45 5.56 -0.31 5.92
CA ILE A 45 5.91 -1.12 7.09
C ILE A 45 6.89 -0.35 7.98
N MET A 46 7.92 0.26 7.37
CA MET A 46 8.92 1.04 8.13
C MET A 46 8.31 2.28 8.80
N TYR A 47 7.34 2.94 8.17
CA TYR A 47 6.60 4.04 8.79
C TYR A 47 5.85 3.58 10.05
N LEU A 48 5.18 2.42 10.00
CA LEU A 48 4.45 1.90 11.15
C LEU A 48 5.35 1.37 12.25
N SER A 49 6.54 0.88 11.90
CA SER A 49 7.53 0.35 12.85
C SER A 49 8.37 1.42 13.56
N ASP A 50 8.30 2.70 13.15
CA ASP A 50 9.23 3.75 13.60
C ASP A 50 8.92 4.28 15.01
N SER A 51 9.15 3.45 16.03
CA SER A 51 9.28 3.91 17.42
C SER A 51 10.72 4.28 17.78
N ASP A 52 11.75 3.78 17.07
CA ASP A 52 13.18 3.93 17.47
C ASP A 52 14.20 4.12 16.31
N ALA A 53 13.78 4.39 15.06
CA ALA A 53 14.67 4.66 13.91
C ALA A 53 15.73 3.59 13.59
N THR A 54 15.53 2.34 14.06
CA THR A 54 16.41 1.21 13.77
C THR A 54 15.60 -0.04 13.46
N ILE A 55 15.96 -0.70 12.37
CA ILE A 55 15.29 -1.92 11.93
C ILE A 55 15.80 -3.10 12.72
N ASP A 56 14.89 -3.84 13.34
CA ASP A 56 15.23 -5.05 14.06
C ASP A 56 15.10 -6.32 13.19
N VAL A 57 15.52 -7.45 13.74
CA VAL A 57 15.49 -8.75 13.03
C VAL A 57 14.06 -9.23 12.76
N ARG A 58 13.08 -8.81 13.56
CA ARG A 58 11.67 -9.19 13.41
C ARG A 58 11.06 -8.47 12.21
N GLU A 59 11.31 -7.18 12.06
CA GLU A 59 10.86 -6.39 10.91
C GLU A 59 11.48 -6.88 9.60
N SER A 60 12.77 -7.24 9.63
CA SER A 60 13.44 -7.85 8.48
C SER A 60 12.80 -9.19 8.11
N GLY A 61 12.47 -10.03 9.10
CA GLY A 61 11.75 -11.29 8.89
C GLY A 61 10.34 -11.07 8.34
N PHE A 62 9.63 -10.05 8.81
CA PHE A 62 8.29 -9.69 8.33
C PHE A 62 8.32 -9.26 6.85
N LEU A 63 9.30 -8.43 6.48
CA LEU A 63 9.51 -8.00 5.09
C LEU A 63 9.85 -9.18 4.17
N LEU A 64 10.64 -10.13 4.65
CA LEU A 64 10.94 -11.36 3.91
C LEU A 64 9.68 -12.21 3.73
N ASP A 65 8.94 -12.47 4.81
CA ASP A 65 7.76 -13.33 4.82
C ASP A 65 6.66 -12.81 3.88
N TYR A 66 6.36 -11.51 3.94
CA TYR A 66 5.23 -10.93 3.20
C TYR A 66 5.61 -10.33 1.85
N LEU A 67 6.76 -9.65 1.76
CA LEU A 67 7.16 -8.94 0.55
C LEU A 67 8.28 -9.66 -0.21
N GLY A 68 8.89 -10.70 0.34
CA GLY A 68 10.01 -11.41 -0.29
C GLY A 68 11.32 -10.60 -0.30
N TYR A 69 11.46 -9.61 0.58
CA TYR A 69 12.69 -8.84 0.70
C TYR A 69 13.67 -9.51 1.66
N ASP A 70 14.75 -10.05 1.11
CA ASP A 70 15.90 -10.59 1.86
C ASP A 70 16.99 -9.52 2.00
N TYR A 71 16.63 -8.36 2.56
CA TYR A 71 17.60 -7.31 2.86
C TYR A 71 18.04 -7.42 4.32
N SER A 72 19.33 -7.22 4.55
CA SER A 72 19.82 -7.01 5.91
C SER A 72 19.30 -5.68 6.48
N PRO A 73 19.20 -5.54 7.81
CA PRO A 73 18.82 -4.27 8.44
C PRO A 73 19.61 -3.07 7.91
N LYS A 74 20.90 -3.24 7.61
CA LYS A 74 21.77 -2.20 7.05
C LYS A 74 21.36 -1.74 5.64
N GLU A 75 20.88 -2.65 4.82
CA GLU A 75 20.43 -2.34 3.46
C GLU A 75 19.10 -1.60 3.48
N ILE A 76 18.20 -1.98 4.38
CA ILE A 76 16.93 -1.28 4.55
C ILE A 76 17.18 0.12 5.13
N ASP A 77 18.04 0.26 6.16
CA ASP A 77 18.47 1.56 6.68
C ASP A 77 19.05 2.47 5.58
N ALA A 78 19.91 1.92 4.71
CA ALA A 78 20.50 2.66 3.60
C ALA A 78 19.46 3.10 2.57
N PHE A 79 18.45 2.26 2.32
CA PHE A 79 17.31 2.61 1.47
C PHE A 79 16.50 3.76 2.10
N LEU A 80 16.16 3.66 3.38
CA LEU A 80 15.34 4.64 4.09
C LEU A 80 16.01 6.01 4.24
N LYS A 81 17.34 6.09 4.38
CA LYS A 81 18.07 7.38 4.40
C LYS A 81 17.83 8.25 3.17
N ASN A 82 17.44 7.64 2.06
CA ASN A 82 17.12 8.36 0.82
C ASN A 82 15.62 8.61 0.64
N GLN A 83 14.80 8.15 1.57
CA GLN A 83 13.36 8.35 1.59
C GLN A 83 12.97 9.39 2.66
N LYS A 84 11.87 10.12 2.41
CA LYS A 84 11.28 11.03 3.39
C LYS A 84 10.14 10.32 4.11
N VAL A 85 10.49 9.35 4.96
CA VAL A 85 9.53 8.51 5.69
C VAL A 85 8.57 9.36 6.53
N GLU A 86 9.05 10.48 7.07
CA GLU A 86 8.27 11.44 7.84
C GLU A 86 7.13 12.12 7.06
N LEU A 87 7.24 12.16 5.73
CA LEU A 87 6.19 12.72 4.85
C LEU A 87 5.22 11.65 4.35
N PHE A 88 5.53 10.37 4.57
CA PHE A 88 4.71 9.25 4.15
C PHE A 88 3.26 9.32 4.69
N PRO A 89 2.98 9.66 5.97
CA PRO A 89 1.61 9.78 6.46
C PRO A 89 0.81 10.95 5.86
N GLN A 90 1.45 11.83 5.10
CA GLN A 90 0.82 13.00 4.48
C GLN A 90 0.72 12.87 2.95
N THR A 91 1.20 11.77 2.39
CA THR A 91 1.33 11.57 0.95
C THR A 91 0.57 10.33 0.52
N ILE A 92 -0.36 10.50 -0.43
CA ILE A 92 -1.03 9.35 -1.04
C ILE A 92 0.00 8.56 -1.87
N PRO A 93 0.17 7.24 -1.65
CA PRO A 93 1.11 6.42 -2.40
C PRO A 93 0.84 6.50 -3.90
N TYR A 94 1.91 6.56 -4.68
CA TYR A 94 1.80 6.67 -6.12
C TYR A 94 1.06 5.47 -6.72
N CYS A 95 1.35 4.26 -6.25
CA CYS A 95 0.65 3.07 -6.73
C CYS A 95 -0.84 3.14 -6.42
N PHE A 96 -1.21 3.64 -5.23
CA PHE A 96 -2.61 3.81 -4.85
C PHE A 96 -3.35 4.79 -5.78
N GLN A 97 -2.71 5.91 -6.15
CA GLN A 97 -3.28 6.85 -7.12
C GLN A 97 -3.49 6.21 -8.50
N LEU A 98 -2.58 5.32 -8.93
CA LEU A 98 -2.70 4.60 -10.20
C LEU A 98 -3.85 3.59 -10.18
N PHE A 99 -4.05 2.86 -9.08
CA PHE A 99 -5.18 1.96 -8.92
C PHE A 99 -6.53 2.70 -9.01
N VAL A 100 -6.67 3.83 -8.30
CA VAL A 100 -7.86 4.69 -8.39
C VAL A 100 -8.06 5.21 -9.82
N LYS A 101 -6.98 5.60 -10.51
CA LYS A 101 -7.06 6.04 -11.92
C LYS A 101 -7.54 4.93 -12.84
N ALA A 102 -7.07 3.70 -12.65
CA ALA A 102 -7.50 2.55 -13.45
C ALA A 102 -8.99 2.23 -13.24
N ASP A 103 -9.47 2.27 -11.98
CA ASP A 103 -10.87 2.07 -11.65
C ASP A 103 -11.76 3.14 -12.32
N ASN A 104 -11.33 4.40 -12.27
CA ASN A 104 -12.01 5.50 -12.95
C ASN A 104 -12.06 5.32 -14.47
N ILE A 105 -10.96 4.90 -15.11
CA ILE A 105 -10.93 4.64 -16.56
C ILE A 105 -11.91 3.51 -16.92
N MET A 106 -11.94 2.43 -16.14
CA MET A 106 -12.87 1.32 -16.36
C MET A 106 -14.33 1.78 -16.25
N TYR A 107 -14.64 2.56 -15.22
CA TYR A 107 -15.97 3.09 -15.00
C TYR A 107 -16.40 4.07 -16.11
N LEU A 108 -15.52 5.00 -16.50
CA LEU A 108 -15.83 5.99 -17.54
C LEU A 108 -16.01 5.35 -18.92
N ASN A 109 -15.25 4.32 -19.24
CA ASN A 109 -15.31 3.67 -20.55
C ASN A 109 -16.45 2.65 -20.69
N SER A 110 -16.84 1.97 -19.60
CA SER A 110 -17.77 0.83 -19.67
C SER A 110 -18.94 0.87 -18.69
N GLY A 111 -18.95 1.83 -17.75
CA GLY A 111 -19.91 1.87 -16.63
C GLY A 111 -19.66 0.81 -15.55
N ASN A 112 -18.70 -0.10 -15.74
CA ASN A 112 -18.39 -1.15 -14.79
C ASN A 112 -17.57 -0.61 -13.60
N ILE A 113 -17.94 -1.06 -12.41
CA ILE A 113 -17.19 -0.76 -11.18
C ILE A 113 -16.07 -1.79 -11.06
N SER A 114 -14.84 -1.30 -10.98
CA SER A 114 -13.68 -2.07 -10.54
C SER A 114 -13.43 -1.81 -9.06
N LEU A 115 -12.90 -2.81 -8.36
CA LEU A 115 -12.59 -2.76 -6.93
C LEU A 115 -11.08 -2.85 -6.69
N ALA A 116 -10.26 -2.51 -7.69
CA ALA A 116 -8.81 -2.68 -7.57
C ALA A 116 -8.26 -1.76 -6.47
N SER A 117 -8.66 -0.48 -6.43
CA SER A 117 -8.18 0.43 -5.38
C SER A 117 -8.64 0.02 -3.99
N TYR A 118 -9.84 -0.58 -3.90
CA TYR A 118 -10.36 -1.12 -2.65
C TYR A 118 -9.57 -2.34 -2.19
N ALA A 119 -9.27 -3.27 -3.10
CA ALA A 119 -8.42 -4.42 -2.79
C ALA A 119 -7.03 -3.98 -2.29
N LEU A 120 -6.45 -2.94 -2.90
CA LEU A 120 -5.17 -2.39 -2.41
C LEU A 120 -5.31 -1.72 -1.03
N TYR A 121 -6.43 -1.05 -0.75
CA TYR A 121 -6.71 -0.51 0.59
C TYR A 121 -6.75 -1.62 1.64
N GLU A 122 -7.44 -2.73 1.36
CA GLU A 122 -7.50 -3.90 2.25
C GLU A 122 -6.11 -4.51 2.51
N ILE A 123 -5.20 -4.47 1.53
CA ILE A 123 -3.80 -4.88 1.75
C ILE A 123 -3.09 -3.97 2.73
N TYR A 124 -3.22 -2.64 2.61
CA TYR A 124 -2.63 -1.72 3.60
C TYR A 124 -3.18 -2.02 5.00
N GLU A 125 -4.50 -2.16 5.14
CA GLU A 125 -5.14 -2.47 6.42
C GLU A 125 -4.65 -3.79 7.01
N ALA A 126 -4.75 -4.89 6.26
CA ALA A 126 -4.43 -6.21 6.77
C ALA A 126 -2.93 -6.37 7.06
N LEU A 127 -2.06 -5.79 6.23
CA LEU A 127 -0.61 -5.81 6.44
C LEU A 127 -0.21 -5.00 7.67
N GLY A 128 -0.80 -3.81 7.88
CA GLY A 128 -0.55 -2.98 9.05
C GLY A 128 -1.05 -3.63 10.35
N LEU A 129 -2.24 -4.23 10.34
CA LEU A 129 -2.76 -4.96 11.50
C LEU A 129 -1.91 -6.17 11.86
N GLU A 130 -1.45 -6.93 10.86
CA GLU A 130 -0.57 -8.08 11.08
C GLU A 130 0.77 -7.62 11.68
N LEU A 131 1.35 -6.51 11.20
CA LEU A 131 2.60 -5.94 11.71
C LEU A 131 2.48 -5.57 13.20
N ILE A 132 1.43 -4.81 13.57
CA ILE A 132 1.20 -4.38 14.96
C ILE A 132 0.93 -5.59 15.88
N ALA A 133 0.36 -6.67 15.35
CA ALA A 133 0.10 -7.88 16.14
C ALA A 133 1.36 -8.72 16.42
N VAL A 134 2.51 -8.44 15.78
CA VAL A 134 3.72 -9.27 15.87
C VAL A 134 4.30 -9.31 17.28
N ASP A 135 4.20 -8.23 18.06
CA ASP A 135 4.93 -8.09 19.33
C ASP A 135 4.10 -8.40 20.60
N GLN A 136 2.83 -8.78 20.45
CA GLN A 136 1.85 -9.04 21.53
C GLN A 136 1.59 -7.86 22.48
N ASN A 137 2.18 -6.70 22.24
CA ASN A 137 1.99 -5.48 23.02
C ASN A 137 1.52 -4.38 22.07
N ILE A 138 0.20 -4.27 21.89
CA ILE A 138 -0.40 -3.24 21.03
C ILE A 138 0.09 -1.87 21.47
N ASP A 139 0.97 -1.25 20.66
CA ASP A 139 1.32 0.15 20.83
C ASP A 139 0.16 1.00 20.30
N VAL A 140 -0.39 1.81 21.20
CA VAL A 140 -1.46 2.76 20.89
C VAL A 140 -1.03 3.75 19.81
N GLN A 141 0.27 4.06 19.72
CA GLN A 141 0.81 4.95 18.71
C GLN A 141 0.80 4.30 17.32
N GLU A 142 1.28 3.06 17.17
CA GLU A 142 1.23 2.33 15.89
C GLU A 142 -0.20 2.17 15.38
N TYR A 143 -1.15 1.85 16.28
CA TYR A 143 -2.57 1.75 15.91
C TYR A 143 -3.14 3.09 15.45
N ARG A 144 -2.73 4.19 16.09
CA ARG A 144 -3.13 5.54 15.69
C ARG A 144 -2.55 5.90 14.33
N ASP A 145 -1.30 5.56 14.07
CA ASP A 145 -0.61 5.80 12.80
C ASP A 145 -1.23 4.99 11.65
N LEU A 146 -1.53 3.72 11.89
CA LEU A 146 -2.31 2.89 10.97
C LEU A 146 -3.68 3.52 10.67
N THR A 147 -4.42 3.89 11.71
CA THR A 147 -5.76 4.48 11.57
C THR A 147 -5.71 5.79 10.76
N ASN A 148 -4.74 6.66 11.05
CA ASN A 148 -4.56 7.92 10.32
C ASN A 148 -4.26 7.69 8.85
N TYR A 149 -3.37 6.72 8.56
CA TYR A 149 -2.98 6.38 7.21
C TYR A 149 -4.16 5.82 6.40
N LEU A 150 -4.92 4.88 6.97
CA LEU A 150 -6.11 4.31 6.33
C LEU A 150 -7.18 5.38 6.08
N ASN A 151 -7.44 6.27 7.05
CA ASN A 151 -8.37 7.38 6.87
C ASN A 151 -7.95 8.31 5.72
N MET A 152 -6.64 8.54 5.54
CA MET A 152 -6.13 9.33 4.42
C MET A 152 -6.42 8.65 3.08
N LEU A 153 -6.17 7.33 2.96
CA LEU A 153 -6.44 6.57 1.73
C LEU A 153 -7.93 6.50 1.41
N GLU A 154 -8.77 6.25 2.43
CA GLU A 154 -10.22 6.20 2.28
C GLU A 154 -10.77 7.57 1.84
N ALA A 155 -10.34 8.66 2.48
CA ALA A 155 -10.73 10.01 2.10
C ALA A 155 -10.31 10.33 0.66
N TYR A 156 -9.15 9.86 0.23
CA TYR A 156 -8.72 9.99 -1.16
C TYR A 156 -9.62 9.20 -2.11
N MET A 157 -9.93 7.94 -1.84
CA MET A 157 -10.86 7.15 -2.68
C MET A 157 -12.23 7.81 -2.79
N ASN A 158 -12.84 8.19 -1.67
CA ASN A 158 -14.16 8.82 -1.63
C ASN A 158 -14.22 10.13 -2.42
N ARG A 159 -13.11 10.89 -2.45
CA ARG A 159 -13.01 12.13 -3.22
C ARG A 159 -12.68 11.93 -4.69
N ASN A 160 -12.13 10.79 -5.10
CA ASN A 160 -11.57 10.61 -6.44
C ASN A 160 -12.25 9.53 -7.28
N LEU A 161 -12.94 8.55 -6.68
CA LEU A 161 -13.66 7.53 -7.43
C LEU A 161 -14.94 8.11 -8.08
N GLU A 162 -14.99 8.08 -9.40
CA GLU A 162 -16.12 8.59 -10.20
C GLU A 162 -17.42 7.82 -9.93
N ALA A 163 -17.32 6.52 -9.65
CA ALA A 163 -18.46 5.68 -9.30
C ALA A 163 -19.14 6.11 -7.99
N ILE A 164 -18.37 6.66 -7.03
CA ILE A 164 -18.89 7.17 -5.76
C ILE A 164 -19.52 8.55 -5.97
N LYS A 165 -18.81 9.46 -6.66
CA LYS A 165 -19.28 10.83 -6.92
C LYS A 165 -20.65 10.87 -7.58
N LYS A 166 -20.89 10.01 -8.58
CA LYS A 166 -22.19 9.96 -9.27
C LYS A 166 -23.35 9.51 -8.37
N ARG A 167 -23.10 8.68 -7.34
CA ARG A 167 -24.14 8.26 -6.39
C ARG A 167 -24.57 9.38 -5.45
N SER A 168 -23.73 10.38 -5.21
CA SER A 168 -24.05 11.51 -4.32
C SER A 168 -24.84 12.64 -5.00
N VAL A 169 -25.15 12.52 -6.30
CA VAL A 169 -25.84 13.56 -7.10
C VAL A 169 -27.28 13.15 -7.44
N HIS A 170 -27.76 12.01 -6.93
CA HIS A 170 -29.14 11.51 -7.08
C HIS A 170 -29.73 11.20 -5.72
#